data_AF-A0A7J8I3G7-F1
#
_entry.id   AF-A0A7J8I3G7-F1
#
_cell.length_a   1.000
_cell.length_b   1.000
_cell.length_c   1.000
_cell.angle_alpha   90.00
_cell.angle_beta   90.00
_cell.angle_gamma   90.00
#
_symmetry.space_group_name_H-M   'P 1'
#
loop_
_entity.id
_entity.type
_entity.pdbx_description
1 polymer ?
#
loop_
_entity_poly.entity_id
_entity_poly.type
_entity_poly.pdbx_seq_one_letter_code
_entity_poly.pdbx_strand_id
1 'polypeptide(L)'
;MSLVLRNLQRVIPLRRVPLRQRMEAVRSILGVQKFDLGIICVDNKSIQHINKIYRQKNIPTDVLSFPFHENLKAGEIPQPDFPDDYNLGDIFLGVEYIFQQCKENEDYYDILTMYQKEKQVLEELGRRTGARLHPLSRNLF
;
A
#
# COMPACT_ATOMS: atom_id res chain seq x y z
N MET A 1 14.39 -17.39 6.93
CA MET A 1 14.25 -16.01 7.43
C MET A 1 12.81 -15.66 7.70
N SER A 2 12.56 -14.79 8.69
CA SER A 2 11.24 -14.53 9.27
C SER A 2 10.55 -13.31 8.66
N LEU A 3 9.35 -13.50 8.12
CA LEU A 3 8.39 -12.43 7.91
C LEU A 3 7.38 -12.44 9.06
N VAL A 4 7.50 -11.49 9.98
CA VAL A 4 6.55 -11.32 11.07
C VAL A 4 5.41 -10.43 10.57
N LEU A 5 4.18 -10.93 10.60
CA LEU A 5 2.99 -10.15 10.31
C LEU A 5 2.09 -10.16 11.54
N ARG A 6 1.99 -9.02 12.22
CA ARG A 6 1.10 -8.84 13.38
C ARG A 6 -0.01 -7.86 13.05
N ASN A 7 -1.22 -8.16 13.49
CA ASN A 7 -2.33 -7.22 13.43
C ASN A 7 -2.78 -6.92 14.86
N LEU A 8 -2.47 -5.72 15.32
CA LEU A 8 -2.75 -5.22 16.67
C LEU A 8 -4.06 -4.42 16.71
N GLN A 9 -4.63 -4.07 15.56
CA GLN A 9 -5.92 -3.40 15.47
C GLN A 9 -7.08 -4.38 15.28
N ARG A 10 -8.30 -3.90 15.57
CA ARG A 10 -9.56 -4.63 15.37
C ARG A 10 -10.63 -3.83 14.62
N VAL A 11 -10.31 -2.60 14.22
CA VAL A 11 -11.22 -1.64 13.57
C VAL A 11 -11.54 -2.08 12.14
N ILE A 12 -10.52 -2.50 11.38
CA ILE A 12 -10.65 -2.89 9.98
C ILE A 12 -10.35 -4.39 9.81
N PRO A 13 -11.26 -5.19 9.20
CA PRO A 13 -10.99 -6.57 8.84
C PRO A 13 -9.79 -6.67 7.88
N LEU A 14 -8.77 -7.45 8.24
CA LEU A 14 -7.56 -7.60 7.45
C LEU A 14 -7.38 -9.04 6.97
N ARG A 15 -7.30 -9.22 5.65
CA ARG A 15 -6.98 -10.52 5.03
C ARG A 15 -5.48 -10.81 5.13
N ARG A 16 -5.08 -11.44 6.24
CA ARG A 16 -3.65 -11.69 6.57
C ARG A 16 -2.93 -12.61 5.57
N VAL A 17 -3.61 -13.63 5.04
CA VAL A 17 -3.00 -14.60 4.12
C VAL A 17 -2.59 -13.95 2.79
N PRO A 18 -3.49 -13.23 2.06
CA PRO A 18 -3.09 -12.48 0.86
C PRO A 18 -2.03 -11.41 1.14
N LEU A 19 -2.12 -10.70 2.27
CA LEU A 19 -1.10 -9.71 2.64
C LEU A 19 0.28 -10.37 2.79
N ARG A 20 0.36 -11.49 3.51
CA ARG A 20 1.60 -12.26 3.64
C ARG A 20 2.14 -12.70 2.28
N GLN A 21 1.30 -13.26 1.40
CA GLN A 21 1.72 -13.70 0.06
C GLN A 21 2.30 -12.55 -0.77
N ARG A 22 1.67 -11.37 -0.73
CA ARG A 22 2.17 -10.17 -1.42
C ARG A 22 3.50 -9.70 -0.85
N MET A 23 3.66 -9.70 0.47
CA MET A 23 4.92 -9.33 1.11
C MET A 23 6.05 -10.30 0.76
N GLU A 24 5.77 -11.60 0.70
CA GLU A 24 6.77 -12.59 0.24
C GLU A 24 7.15 -12.38 -1.23
N ALA A 25 6.18 -12.08 -2.10
CA ALA A 25 6.47 -11.75 -3.49
C ALA A 25 7.37 -10.51 -3.61
N VAL A 26 7.08 -9.44 -2.85
CA VAL A 26 7.91 -8.23 -2.81
C VAL A 26 9.32 -8.54 -2.32
N ARG A 27 9.47 -9.29 -1.21
CA ARG A 27 10.78 -9.73 -0.71
C ARG A 27 11.54 -10.53 -1.77
N SER A 28 10.82 -11.33 -2.56
CA SER A 28 11.44 -12.11 -3.63
C SER A 28 11.92 -11.27 -4.80
N ILE A 29 11.13 -10.29 -5.22
CA ILE A 29 11.49 -9.37 -6.29
C ILE A 29 12.70 -8.51 -5.89
N LEU A 30 12.75 -8.09 -4.63
CA LEU A 30 13.84 -7.28 -4.09
C LEU A 30 15.10 -8.09 -3.70
N GLY A 31 15.05 -9.43 -3.75
CA GLY A 31 16.20 -10.27 -3.38
C GLY A 31 16.53 -10.27 -1.89
N VAL A 32 15.56 -9.95 -1.02
CA VAL A 32 15.74 -9.80 0.44
C VAL A 32 15.04 -10.92 1.24
N GLN A 33 14.76 -12.07 0.63
CA GLN A 33 14.12 -13.21 1.30
C GLN A 33 14.96 -13.76 2.46
N LYS A 34 16.27 -13.48 2.44
CA LYS A 34 17.20 -13.82 3.50
C LYS A 34 17.21 -12.83 4.66
N PHE A 35 16.43 -11.74 4.63
CA PHE A 35 16.34 -10.78 5.73
C PHE A 35 15.05 -10.91 6.55
N ASP A 36 15.13 -10.70 7.86
CA ASP A 36 13.99 -10.58 8.75
C ASP A 36 13.26 -9.25 8.50
N LEU A 37 11.93 -9.28 8.53
CA LEU A 37 11.09 -8.10 8.33
C LEU A 37 9.85 -8.18 9.23
N GLY A 38 9.61 -7.13 10.00
CA GLY A 38 8.39 -6.95 10.78
C GLY A 38 7.37 -6.07 10.06
N ILE A 39 6.14 -6.57 9.91
CA ILE A 39 4.98 -5.80 9.44
C ILE A 39 3.93 -5.79 10.55
N ILE A 40 3.61 -4.60 11.07
CA ILE A 40 2.71 -4.41 12.21
C ILE A 40 1.54 -3.52 11.79
N CYS A 41 0.35 -4.10 11.73
CA CYS A 41 -0.88 -3.37 11.43
C CYS A 41 -1.49 -2.77 12.71
N VAL A 42 -1.76 -1.47 12.69
CA VAL A 42 -2.24 -0.68 13.84
C VAL A 42 -3.42 0.23 13.45
N ASP A 43 -4.12 0.77 14.45
CA ASP A 43 -5.21 1.73 14.29
C ASP A 43 -4.70 3.18 14.28
N ASN A 44 -5.60 4.13 14.02
CA ASN A 44 -5.26 5.55 13.92
C ASN A 44 -4.64 6.09 15.21
N LYS A 45 -5.18 5.71 16.37
CA LYS A 45 -4.68 6.16 17.68
C LYS A 45 -3.24 5.71 17.90
N SER A 46 -2.95 4.44 17.61
CA SER A 46 -1.63 3.85 17.79
C SER A 46 -0.61 4.44 16.82
N ILE A 47 -0.94 4.53 15.52
CA ILE A 47 0.02 5.09 14.55
C ILE A 47 0.25 6.59 14.76
N GLN A 48 -0.78 7.36 15.17
CA GLN A 48 -0.62 8.76 15.55
C GLN A 48 0.32 8.91 16.76
N HIS A 49 0.18 8.04 17.77
CA HIS A 49 1.06 8.05 18.93
C HIS A 49 2.53 7.79 18.54
N ILE A 50 2.76 6.78 17.70
CA ILE A 50 4.11 6.47 17.18
C ILE A 50 4.64 7.63 16.34
N ASN A 51 3.83 8.21 15.46
CA ASN A 51 4.22 9.35 14.61
C ASN A 51 4.60 10.58 15.45
N LYS A 52 3.87 10.82 16.54
CA LYS A 52 4.19 11.88 17.49
C LYS A 52 5.54 11.67 18.16
N ILE A 53 5.83 10.46 18.64
CA ILE A 53 7.08 10.15 19.35
C ILE A 53 8.28 10.25 18.41
N TYR A 54 8.22 9.58 17.25
CA TYR A 54 9.40 9.38 16.41
C TYR A 54 9.56 10.42 15.29
N ARG A 55 8.48 11.10 14.90
CA ARG A 55 8.50 12.10 13.81
C ARG A 55 7.99 13.47 14.25
N GLN A 56 7.61 13.64 15.52
CA GLN A 56 7.05 14.88 16.07
C GLN A 56 5.77 15.35 15.34
N LYS A 57 5.06 14.41 14.70
CA LYS A 57 3.81 14.67 13.97
C LYS A 57 2.64 14.05 14.71
N ASN A 58 1.81 14.88 15.33
CA ASN A 58 0.64 14.42 16.09
C ASN A 58 -0.59 14.17 15.20
N ILE A 59 -0.41 13.46 14.09
CA ILE A 59 -1.47 13.07 13.15
C ILE A 59 -1.29 11.59 12.76
N PRO A 60 -2.37 10.85 12.46
CA PRO A 60 -2.24 9.52 11.87
C PRO A 60 -1.58 9.60 10.48
N THR A 61 -1.01 8.49 10.04
CA THR A 61 -0.41 8.33 8.71
C THR A 61 -0.64 6.90 8.23
N ASP A 62 -0.43 6.66 6.94
CA ASP A 62 -0.49 5.35 6.30
C ASP A 62 0.62 4.39 6.73
N VAL A 63 1.86 4.87 6.80
CA VAL A 63 3.03 4.05 7.08
C VAL A 63 4.09 4.76 7.93
N LEU A 64 4.73 4.02 8.83
CA LEU A 64 5.97 4.40 9.50
C LEU A 64 6.96 3.24 9.42
N SER A 65 8.14 3.52 8.87
CA SER A 65 9.23 2.53 8.79
C SER A 65 10.35 2.87 9.78
N PHE A 66 10.83 1.85 10.48
CA PHE A 66 11.92 1.88 11.44
C PHE A 66 13.01 0.93 10.94
N PRO A 67 13.96 1.44 10.13
CA PRO A 67 15.01 0.61 9.59
C PRO A 67 15.96 0.16 10.70
N PHE A 68 16.44 -1.08 10.61
CA PHE A 68 17.52 -1.56 11.48
C PHE A 68 18.87 -0.93 11.11
N HIS A 69 19.09 -0.65 9.83
CA HIS A 69 20.31 -0.02 9.31
C HIS A 69 20.09 1.47 9.03
N GLU A 70 20.88 2.34 9.67
CA GLU A 70 20.68 3.80 9.60
C GLU A 70 21.31 4.45 8.35
N ASN A 71 22.38 3.87 7.79
CA ASN A 71 23.23 4.51 6.77
C ASN A 71 23.07 3.94 5.36
N LEU A 72 21.89 3.44 5.00
CA LEU A 72 21.60 2.94 3.65
C LEU A 72 21.12 4.05 2.73
N LYS A 73 21.65 4.11 1.49
CA LYS A 73 21.09 4.97 0.46
C LYS A 73 19.94 4.28 -0.26
N ALA A 74 19.07 5.07 -0.88
CA ALA A 74 17.98 4.54 -1.69
C ALA A 74 18.52 3.64 -2.81
N GLY A 75 18.00 2.42 -2.91
CA GLY A 75 18.42 1.42 -3.89
C GLY A 75 19.54 0.49 -3.42
N GLU A 76 20.14 0.75 -2.25
CA GLU A 76 21.12 -0.16 -1.66
C GLU A 76 20.44 -1.24 -0.81
N ILE A 77 20.94 -2.47 -0.93
CA ILE A 77 20.56 -3.59 -0.06
C ILE A 77 21.67 -3.73 1.00
N PRO A 78 21.33 -3.87 2.29
CA PRO A 78 22.34 -4.06 3.33
C PRO A 78 23.25 -5.24 3.03
N GLN A 79 24.53 -5.11 3.37
CA GLN A 79 25.51 -6.20 3.31
C GLN A 79 25.76 -6.68 4.75
N PRO A 80 25.21 -7.84 5.14
CA PRO A 80 25.32 -8.34 6.51
C PRO A 80 26.73 -8.85 6.80
N ASP A 81 27.34 -8.41 7.90
CA ASP A 81 28.61 -8.93 8.40
C ASP A 81 28.36 -10.08 9.41
N PHE A 82 27.29 -9.97 10.19
CA PHE A 82 26.88 -10.93 11.21
C PHE A 82 25.43 -11.43 10.98
N PRO A 83 25.03 -12.56 11.61
CA PRO A 83 23.66 -13.07 11.47
C PRO A 83 22.56 -12.06 11.82
N ASP A 84 22.78 -11.22 12.83
CA ASP A 84 21.80 -10.21 13.28
C ASP A 84 21.63 -9.05 12.27
N ASP A 85 22.61 -8.83 11.39
CA ASP A 85 22.56 -7.80 10.34
C ASP A 85 21.61 -8.16 9.21
N TYR A 86 21.07 -9.38 9.20
CA TYR A 86 20.01 -9.73 8.28
C TYR A 86 18.63 -9.21 8.73
N ASN A 87 18.56 -8.11 9.46
CA ASN A 87 17.30 -7.51 9.92
C ASN A 87 17.02 -6.23 9.13
N LEU A 88 15.87 -6.14 8.44
CA LEU A 88 15.46 -4.90 7.77
C LEU A 88 14.77 -3.90 8.72
N GLY A 89 14.31 -4.37 9.87
CA GLY A 89 13.55 -3.61 10.85
C GLY A 89 12.03 -3.80 10.69
N ASP A 90 11.29 -2.77 11.10
CA ASP A 90 9.85 -2.83 11.27
C ASP A 90 9.11 -1.80 10.41
N ILE A 91 7.96 -2.19 9.88
CA ILE A 91 7.02 -1.33 9.16
C ILE A 91 5.67 -1.37 9.88
N PHE A 92 5.24 -0.21 10.36
CA PHE A 92 3.92 -0.01 10.94
C PHE A 92 2.96 0.51 9.87
N LEU A 93 1.85 -0.20 9.67
CA LEU A 93 0.81 0.15 8.72
C LEU A 93 -0.44 0.65 9.47
N GLY A 94 -0.83 1.90 9.23
CA GLY A 94 -2.04 2.53 9.74
C GLY A 94 -3.24 2.06 8.94
N VAL A 95 -3.72 0.84 9.22
CA VAL A 95 -4.73 0.17 8.37
C VAL A 95 -6.05 0.94 8.32
N GLU A 96 -6.45 1.55 9.44
CA GLU A 96 -7.63 2.40 9.49
C GLU A 96 -7.48 3.65 8.61
N TYR A 97 -6.34 4.33 8.70
CA TYR A 97 -6.01 5.50 7.87
C TYR A 97 -6.00 5.15 6.38
N ILE A 98 -5.31 4.07 6.00
CA ILE A 98 -5.26 3.59 4.61
C ILE A 98 -6.67 3.30 4.11
N PHE A 99 -7.51 2.64 4.92
CA PHE A 99 -8.88 2.33 4.54
C PHE A 99 -9.73 3.60 4.33
N GLN A 100 -9.57 4.61 5.18
CA GLN A 100 -10.23 5.91 5.03
C GLN A 100 -9.79 6.59 3.72
N GLN A 101 -8.49 6.65 3.45
CA GLN A 101 -7.97 7.21 2.20
C GLN A 101 -8.41 6.45 0.95
N CYS A 102 -8.53 5.12 1.00
CA CYS A 102 -9.06 4.34 -0.12
C CYS A 102 -10.53 4.66 -0.39
N LYS A 103 -11.34 4.88 0.65
CA LYS A 103 -12.74 5.28 0.49
C LYS A 103 -12.91 6.71 0.00
N GLU A 104 -12.04 7.62 0.45
CA GLU A 104 -12.06 9.01 0.01
C GLU A 104 -11.58 9.17 -1.44
N ASN A 105 -10.70 8.27 -1.92
CA ASN A 105 -10.23 8.23 -3.32
C ASN A 105 -11.12 7.42 -4.27
N GLU A 106 -12.26 6.87 -3.82
CA GLU A 106 -13.34 6.49 -4.72
C GLU A 106 -14.09 7.77 -5.14
N ASP A 107 -13.40 8.72 -5.77
CA ASP A 107 -14.02 9.98 -6.18
C ASP A 107 -15.01 9.68 -7.32
N TYR A 108 -16.29 9.68 -6.95
CA TYR A 108 -17.42 9.58 -7.87
C TYR A 108 -17.25 10.52 -9.07
N TYR A 109 -16.63 11.69 -8.90
CA TYR A 109 -16.36 12.61 -9.99
C TYR A 109 -15.23 12.17 -10.92
N ASP A 110 -14.15 11.56 -10.43
CA ASP A 110 -13.10 11.01 -11.29
C ASP A 110 -13.63 9.83 -12.11
N ILE A 111 -14.45 9.00 -11.46
CA ILE A 111 -15.10 7.86 -12.07
C ILE A 111 -16.12 8.31 -13.14
N LEU A 112 -16.96 9.31 -12.82
CA LEU A 112 -17.91 9.90 -13.77
C LEU A 112 -17.18 10.60 -14.93
N THR A 113 -16.06 11.26 -14.65
CA THR A 113 -15.22 11.92 -15.65
C THR A 113 -14.59 10.90 -16.60
N MET A 114 -14.14 9.75 -16.10
CA MET A 114 -13.63 8.66 -16.95
C MET A 114 -14.73 8.08 -17.83
N TYR A 115 -15.93 7.83 -17.29
CA TYR A 115 -17.08 7.36 -18.06
C TYR A 115 -17.44 8.34 -19.20
N GLN A 116 -17.46 9.65 -18.91
CA GLN A 116 -17.77 10.68 -19.89
C GLN A 116 -16.72 10.76 -21.00
N LYS A 117 -15.42 10.68 -20.65
CA LYS A 117 -14.32 10.66 -21.64
C LYS A 117 -14.38 9.42 -22.53
N GLU A 118 -14.60 8.24 -21.96
CA GLU A 118 -14.75 6.99 -22.70
C GLU A 118 -15.92 7.10 -23.70
N LYS A 119 -17.08 7.60 -23.24
CA LYS A 119 -18.25 7.82 -24.10
C LYS A 119 -17.95 8.75 -25.28
N GLN A 120 -17.29 9.88 -25.04
CA GLN A 120 -16.93 10.84 -26.11
C GLN A 120 -15.99 10.23 -27.16
N VAL A 121 -14.97 9.49 -26.73
CA VAL A 121 -14.02 8.84 -27.64
C VAL A 121 -14.73 7.79 -28.51
N LEU A 122 -15.61 6.98 -27.92
CA LEU A 122 -16.33 5.93 -28.63
C LEU A 122 -17.40 6.49 -29.58
N GLU A 123 -18.06 7.60 -29.23
CA GLU A 123 -18.96 8.32 -30.14
C GLU A 123 -18.21 8.86 -31.37
N GLU A 124 -17.01 9.41 -31.16
CA GLU A 124 -16.18 9.91 -32.27
C GLU A 124 -15.66 8.78 -33.17
N LEU A 125 -15.19 7.68 -32.58
CA LEU A 125 -14.78 6.50 -33.33
C LEU A 125 -15.95 5.86 -34.08
N GLY A 126 -17.11 5.76 -33.46
CA GLY A 126 -18.33 5.27 -34.09
C GLY A 126 -18.75 6.12 -35.29
N ARG A 127 -18.65 7.46 -35.18
CA ARG A 127 -18.89 8.38 -36.31
C ARG A 127 -17.95 8.13 -37.49
N ARG A 128 -16.67 7.85 -37.23
CA ARG A 128 -15.65 7.66 -38.28
C ARG A 128 -15.68 6.27 -38.91
N THR A 129 -16.08 5.26 -38.15
CA THR A 129 -15.98 3.85 -38.57
C THR A 129 -17.33 3.22 -38.90
N GLY A 130 -18.44 3.86 -38.54
CA GLY A 130 -19.80 3.30 -38.66
C GLY A 130 -20.12 2.21 -37.61
N ALA A 131 -19.18 1.91 -36.71
CA ALA A 131 -19.37 0.91 -35.66
C ALA A 131 -20.22 1.48 -34.51
N ARG A 132 -21.10 0.65 -33.93
CA ARG A 132 -21.88 1.01 -32.75
C ARG A 132 -21.11 0.62 -31.48
N LEU A 133 -20.34 1.56 -30.97
CA LEU A 133 -19.49 1.36 -29.79
C LEU A 133 -20.19 1.86 -28.52
N HIS A 134 -19.96 1.17 -27.41
CA HIS A 134 -20.50 1.52 -26.09
C HIS A 134 -19.39 1.46 -25.03
N PRO A 135 -19.42 2.34 -24.02
CA PRO A 135 -18.45 2.29 -22.92
C PRO A 135 -18.44 0.91 -22.25
N LEU A 136 -17.25 0.37 -22.02
CA LEU A 136 -17.04 -0.88 -21.30
C LEU A 136 -17.46 -0.74 -19.82
N SER A 137 -17.41 0.48 -19.31
CA SER A 137 -17.79 0.86 -17.96
C SER A 137 -19.31 1.04 -17.75
N ARG A 138 -20.14 0.82 -18.79
CA ARG A 138 -21.60 1.09 -18.78
C ARG A 138 -22.43 0.36 -17.72
N ASN A 139 -21.94 -0.73 -17.14
CA ASN A 139 -22.63 -1.48 -16.08
C ASN A 139 -21.93 -1.39 -14.70
N LEU A 140 -20.96 -0.48 -14.57
CA LEU A 140 -20.28 -0.22 -13.31
C LEU A 140 -20.94 0.95 -12.55
N PHE A 141 -21.99 1.57 -13.13
CA PHE A 141 -22.78 2.70 -12.62
C PHE A 141 -24.27 2.49 -12.90
#